data_AF-A0A375AEG2-F1
#
_entry.id   AF-A0A375AEG2-F1
#
_cell.length_a   1.000
_cell.length_b   1.000
_cell.length_c   1.000
_cell.angle_alpha   90.00
_cell.angle_beta   90.00
_cell.angle_gamma   90.00
#
_symmetry.space_group_name_H-M   'P 1'
#
loop_
_entity.id
_entity.type
_entity.pdbx_description
1 polymer ?
#
loop_
_entity_poly.entity_id
_entity_poly.type
_entity_poly.pdbx_seq_one_letter_code
_entity_poly.pdbx_strand_id
1 'polypeptide(L)'
;MLPLRKGAQYRVVRKSGAGQELVELSLSPQAKKKWPLAPQTLTLTLTARLVSQALNGKVVQILTSMCDPLRYPKSDIVELYSHRREIEHGFREMKQHLLNNELTVRSKKPELVRQERWGVALSYNLLRFMMAQMAYSLKGVEPYQMSFKQSALYLKSQLSLLPGVAPGKIP
;
A
#
# COMPACT_ATOMS: atom_id res chain seq x y z
N MET A 1 -5.06 0.96 -8.89
CA MET A 1 -5.54 2.35 -8.94
C MET A 1 -4.38 3.30 -8.77
N LEU A 2 -4.38 4.41 -9.49
CA LEU A 2 -3.31 5.40 -9.44
C LEU A 2 -3.89 6.81 -9.35
N PRO A 3 -3.30 7.73 -8.58
CA PRO A 3 -3.66 9.14 -8.69
C PRO A 3 -3.30 9.65 -10.09
N LEU A 4 -4.17 10.49 -10.66
CA LEU A 4 -3.84 11.20 -11.89
C LEU A 4 -2.67 12.15 -11.63
N ARG A 5 -1.62 12.06 -12.45
CA ARG A 5 -0.47 12.97 -12.36
C ARG A 5 -0.87 14.37 -12.83
N LYS A 6 -0.30 15.40 -12.21
CA LYS A 6 -0.47 16.79 -12.65
C LYS A 6 0.03 16.92 -14.11
N GLY A 7 -0.80 17.50 -14.97
CA GLY A 7 -0.48 17.65 -16.40
C GLY A 7 -0.59 16.37 -17.24
N ALA A 8 -1.21 15.30 -16.72
CA ALA A 8 -1.49 14.11 -17.51
C ALA A 8 -2.44 14.45 -18.67
N GLN A 9 -2.07 14.05 -19.88
CA GLN A 9 -2.91 14.19 -21.06
C GLN A 9 -3.75 12.94 -21.26
N TYR A 10 -5.05 13.12 -21.43
CA TYR A 10 -6.02 12.05 -21.68
C TYR A 10 -7.16 12.56 -22.55
N ARG A 11 -7.80 11.66 -23.28
CA ARG A 11 -9.01 11.94 -24.05
C ARG A 11 -10.20 11.33 -23.32
N VAL A 12 -11.27 12.11 -23.10
CA VAL A 12 -12.51 11.58 -22.55
C VAL A 12 -13.29 10.88 -23.67
N VAL A 13 -13.59 9.59 -23.49
CA VAL A 13 -14.38 8.78 -24.43
C VAL A 13 -15.85 8.84 -24.06
N ARG A 14 -16.17 8.69 -22.77
CA ARG A 14 -17.55 8.64 -22.28
C ARG A 14 -17.65 9.20 -20.87
N LYS A 15 -18.71 9.93 -20.57
CA LYS A 15 -19.07 10.32 -19.20
C LYS A 15 -20.12 9.35 -18.68
N SER A 16 -19.82 8.67 -17.58
CA SER A 16 -20.72 7.68 -16.96
C SER A 16 -21.53 8.27 -15.80
N GLY A 17 -21.16 9.46 -15.32
CA GLY A 17 -21.86 10.18 -14.25
C GLY A 17 -21.02 11.31 -13.66
N ALA A 18 -21.53 11.98 -12.62
CA ALA A 18 -20.84 13.10 -11.97
C ALA A 18 -19.47 12.68 -11.40
N GLY A 19 -18.39 13.22 -11.97
CA GLY A 19 -17.02 12.87 -11.61
C GLY A 19 -16.64 11.43 -11.96
N GLN A 20 -17.26 10.84 -12.98
CA GLN A 20 -16.91 9.51 -13.50
C GLN A 20 -16.82 9.55 -15.02
N GLU A 21 -15.62 9.32 -15.53
CA GLU A 21 -15.33 9.43 -16.95
C GLU A 21 -14.52 8.21 -17.40
N LEU A 22 -14.82 7.68 -18.57
CA LEU A 22 -13.97 6.72 -19.26
C LEU A 22 -13.01 7.52 -20.13
N VAL A 23 -11.71 7.35 -19.87
CA VAL A 23 -10.64 8.11 -20.50
C VAL A 23 -9.67 7.20 -21.21
N GLU A 24 -9.10 7.69 -22.31
CA GLU A 24 -8.02 7.06 -23.04
C GLU A 24 -6.72 7.82 -22.76
N LEU A 25 -5.71 7.07 -22.35
CA LEU A 25 -4.37 7.57 -22.06
C LEU A 25 -3.44 7.26 -23.23
N SER A 26 -2.73 8.27 -23.72
CA SER A 26 -1.72 8.12 -24.75
C SER A 26 -0.32 8.01 -24.13
N LEU A 27 0.53 7.17 -24.71
CA LEU A 27 1.93 7.08 -24.28
C LEU A 27 2.68 8.38 -24.60
N SER A 28 3.40 8.92 -23.61
CA SER A 28 4.26 10.08 -23.79
C SER A 28 5.46 9.72 -24.68
N PRO A 29 6.08 10.71 -25.38
CA PRO A 29 7.26 10.46 -26.21
C PRO A 29 8.41 9.79 -25.44
N GLN A 30 8.61 10.18 -24.18
CA GLN A 30 9.61 9.57 -23.30
C GLN A 30 9.30 8.10 -22.99
N ALA A 31 8.02 7.76 -22.77
CA ALA A 31 7.60 6.39 -22.52
C ALA A 31 7.80 5.50 -23.76
N LYS A 32 7.49 6.03 -24.95
CA LYS A 32 7.74 5.35 -26.23
C LYS A 32 9.22 5.04 -26.43
N LYS A 33 10.12 5.97 -26.12
CA LYS A 33 11.59 5.75 -26.20
C LYS A 33 12.08 4.65 -25.25
N LYS A 34 11.51 4.57 -24.04
CA LYS A 34 11.86 3.52 -23.07
C LYS A 34 11.26 2.15 -23.40
N TRP A 35 10.21 2.12 -24.21
CA TRP A 35 9.50 0.89 -24.60
C TRP A 35 9.47 0.73 -26.12
N PRO A 36 10.62 0.43 -26.75
CA PRO A 36 10.73 0.37 -28.21
C PRO A 36 9.92 -0.78 -28.86
N LEU A 37 9.58 -1.82 -28.08
CA LEU A 37 8.70 -2.93 -28.48
C LEU A 37 7.20 -2.58 -28.38
N ALA A 38 6.84 -1.39 -27.90
CA ALA A 38 5.44 -0.96 -27.91
C ALA A 38 4.96 -0.79 -29.37
N PRO A 39 3.74 -1.23 -29.71
CA PRO A 39 3.20 -1.09 -31.06
C PRO A 39 3.33 0.35 -31.57
N GLN A 40 4.09 0.54 -32.65
CA GLN A 40 4.35 1.85 -33.27
C GLN A 40 3.15 2.31 -34.12
N THR A 41 2.38 1.36 -34.62
CA THR A 41 1.13 1.53 -35.34
C THR A 41 -0.03 1.20 -34.41
N LEU A 42 -0.95 2.16 -34.28
CA LEU A 42 -2.20 2.08 -33.50
C LEU A 42 -2.04 2.08 -31.97
N THR A 43 -2.45 3.22 -31.38
CA THR A 43 -3.53 3.18 -30.39
C THR A 43 -3.35 2.20 -29.24
N LEU A 44 -2.23 2.25 -28.53
CA LEU A 44 -2.19 1.78 -27.14
C LEU A 44 -2.86 2.86 -26.27
N THR A 45 -4.13 3.15 -26.58
CA THR A 45 -4.99 3.99 -25.75
C THR A 45 -5.39 3.12 -24.59
N LEU A 46 -4.69 3.32 -23.47
CA LEU A 46 -5.04 2.68 -22.22
C LEU A 46 -6.38 3.26 -21.77
N THR A 47 -7.45 2.50 -21.98
CA THR A 47 -8.77 2.87 -21.49
C THR A 47 -8.80 2.66 -19.98
N ALA A 48 -9.06 3.72 -19.25
CA ALA A 48 -9.16 3.71 -17.80
C ALA A 48 -10.38 4.53 -17.38
N ARG A 49 -10.97 4.19 -16.24
CA ARG A 49 -11.99 5.01 -15.61
C ARG A 49 -11.32 6.03 -14.70
N LEU A 50 -11.63 7.29 -14.91
CA LEU A 50 -11.28 8.43 -14.09
C LEU A 50 -12.40 8.70 -13.10
N VAL A 51 -12.09 8.59 -11.81
CA VAL A 51 -12.98 8.91 -10.71
C VAL A 51 -12.49 10.17 -10.03
N SER A 52 -13.34 11.20 -9.98
CA SER A 52 -13.04 12.49 -9.35
C SER A 52 -13.91 12.67 -8.10
N GLN A 53 -13.27 13.02 -6.99
CA GLN A 53 -13.94 13.31 -5.72
C GLN A 53 -13.28 14.50 -5.01
N ALA A 54 -14.10 15.38 -4.43
CA ALA A 54 -13.61 16.40 -3.52
C ALA A 54 -13.35 15.79 -2.14
N LEU A 55 -12.09 15.80 -1.71
CA LEU A 55 -11.66 15.35 -0.39
C LEU A 55 -10.98 16.53 0.32
N ASN A 56 -11.52 16.96 1.46
CA ASN A 56 -10.98 18.08 2.27
C ASN A 56 -10.70 19.35 1.42
N GLY A 57 -11.64 19.73 0.56
CA GLY A 57 -11.51 20.91 -0.31
C GLY A 57 -10.58 20.77 -1.51
N LYS A 58 -9.97 19.59 -1.73
CA LYS A 58 -9.12 19.29 -2.89
C LYS A 58 -9.78 18.23 -3.78
N VAL A 59 -9.79 18.46 -5.09
CA VAL A 59 -10.25 17.45 -6.04
C VAL A 59 -9.15 16.41 -6.22
N VAL A 60 -9.43 15.18 -5.81
CA VAL A 60 -8.59 14.01 -6.04
C VAL A 60 -9.14 13.25 -7.23
N GLN A 61 -8.28 12.95 -8.19
CA GLN A 61 -8.62 12.19 -9.39
C GLN A 61 -7.86 10.87 -9.39
N ILE A 62 -8.58 9.77 -9.56
CA ILE A 62 -8.07 8.40 -9.47
C ILE A 62 -8.34 7.69 -10.79
N LEU A 63 -7.31 7.08 -11.36
CA LEU A 63 -7.39 6.18 -12.51
C LEU A 63 -7.52 4.73 -12.04
N THR A 64 -8.48 4.02 -12.60
CA THR A 64 -8.71 2.59 -12.35
C THR A 64 -9.03 1.83 -13.64
N SER A 65 -8.63 0.56 -13.70
CA SER A 65 -9.03 -0.37 -14.78
C SER A 65 -10.44 -0.94 -14.57
N MET A 66 -11.08 -0.66 -13.44
CA MET A 66 -12.45 -1.07 -13.13
C MET A 66 -13.46 -0.16 -13.83
N CYS A 67 -13.68 -0.44 -15.12
CA CYS A 67 -14.44 0.44 -16.01
C CYS A 67 -15.97 0.36 -15.85
N ASP A 68 -16.50 -0.74 -15.30
CA ASP A 68 -17.94 -0.95 -15.10
C ASP A 68 -18.47 -0.19 -13.86
N PRO A 69 -19.32 0.83 -14.02
CA PRO A 69 -19.87 1.59 -12.90
C PRO A 69 -20.90 0.85 -12.06
N LEU A 70 -21.62 -0.12 -12.63
CA LEU A 70 -22.64 -0.89 -11.91
C LEU A 70 -22.01 -1.95 -11.02
N ARG A 71 -20.96 -2.61 -11.53
CA ARG A 71 -20.19 -3.59 -10.75
C ARG A 71 -19.25 -2.96 -9.73
N TYR A 72 -18.69 -1.79 -10.05
CA TYR A 72 -17.74 -1.09 -9.19
C TYR A 72 -18.22 0.34 -8.93
N PRO A 73 -19.01 0.55 -7.86
CA PRO A 73 -19.48 1.87 -7.47
C PRO A 73 -18.34 2.85 -7.20
N LYS A 74 -18.63 4.14 -7.38
CA LYS A 74 -17.66 5.23 -7.14
C LYS A 74 -17.21 5.30 -5.68
N SER A 75 -18.15 5.11 -4.74
CA SER A 75 -17.89 5.10 -3.30
C SER A 75 -16.81 4.09 -2.95
N ASP A 76 -16.96 2.87 -3.43
CA ASP A 76 -16.11 1.74 -3.08
C ASP A 76 -14.72 1.91 -3.69
N ILE A 77 -14.63 2.46 -4.90
CA ILE A 77 -13.34 2.80 -5.53
C ILE A 77 -12.59 3.86 -4.71
N VAL A 78 -13.30 4.89 -4.25
CA VAL A 78 -12.74 5.94 -3.41
C VAL A 78 -12.26 5.38 -2.08
N GLU A 79 -13.11 4.59 -1.42
CA GLU A 79 -12.83 3.97 -0.13
C GLU A 79 -11.60 3.06 -0.24
N LEU A 80 -11.58 2.17 -1.25
CA LEU A 80 -10.44 1.31 -1.55
C LEU A 80 -9.16 2.12 -1.82
N TYR A 81 -9.28 3.26 -2.51
CA TYR A 81 -8.13 4.14 -2.73
C TYR A 81 -7.65 4.81 -1.44
N SER A 82 -8.54 5.06 -0.47
CA SER A 82 -8.16 5.63 0.83
C SER A 82 -7.22 4.70 1.63
N HIS A 83 -7.44 3.39 1.55
CA HIS A 83 -6.58 2.36 2.15
C HIS A 83 -5.17 2.32 1.56
N ARG A 84 -4.91 2.96 0.40
CA ARG A 84 -3.53 3.08 -0.14
C ARG A 84 -2.55 3.68 0.88
N ARG A 85 -3.01 4.63 1.71
CA ARG A 85 -2.17 5.26 2.75
C ARG A 85 -1.69 4.28 3.82
N GLU A 86 -2.36 3.15 3.98
CA GLU A 86 -1.95 2.11 4.93
C GLU A 86 -0.55 1.57 4.61
N ILE A 87 -0.16 1.55 3.33
CA ILE A 87 1.20 1.18 2.92
C ILE A 87 2.23 2.17 3.50
N GLU A 88 1.91 3.47 3.51
CA GLU A 88 2.78 4.50 4.08
C GLU A 88 2.88 4.36 5.60
N HIS A 89 1.78 3.98 6.25
CA HIS A 89 1.77 3.63 7.67
C HIS A 89 2.65 2.41 7.95
N GLY A 90 2.57 1.34 7.15
CA GLY A 90 3.44 0.16 7.29
C GLY A 90 4.93 0.49 7.13
N PHE A 91 5.29 1.35 6.17
CA PHE A 91 6.68 1.82 6.05
C PHE A 91 7.14 2.63 7.26
N ARG A 92 6.25 3.44 7.84
CA ARG A 92 6.54 4.20 9.06
C ARG A 92 6.77 3.27 10.24
N GLU A 93 5.93 2.26 10.42
CA GLU A 93 6.05 1.29 11.50
C GLU A 93 7.38 0.52 11.46
N MET A 94 7.77 0.05 10.28
CA MET A 94 9.07 -0.62 10.11
C MET A 94 10.24 0.30 10.46
N LYS A 95 10.23 1.55 9.98
CA LYS A 95 11.35 2.49 10.21
C LYS A 95 11.38 3.05 11.63
N GLN A 96 10.24 3.42 12.18
CA GLN A 96 10.17 4.13 13.46
C GLN A 96 10.03 3.18 14.65
N HIS A 97 9.26 2.09 14.51
CA HIS A 97 8.94 1.22 15.66
C HIS A 97 9.79 -0.04 15.69
N LEU A 98 10.09 -0.68 14.55
CA LEU A 98 11.02 -1.83 14.55
C LEU A 98 12.48 -1.39 14.63
N LEU A 99 12.86 -0.37 13.86
CA LEU A 99 14.24 0.12 13.78
C LEU A 99 14.55 1.28 14.74
N ASN A 100 13.62 1.71 15.59
CA ASN A 100 13.80 2.85 16.49
C ASN A 100 14.34 4.13 15.80
N ASN A 101 13.97 4.33 14.52
CA ASN A 101 14.46 5.43 13.68
C ASN A 101 15.98 5.41 13.40
N GLU A 102 16.66 4.28 13.65
CA GLU A 102 18.04 4.07 13.24
C GLU A 102 18.11 3.88 11.72
N LEU A 103 18.81 4.80 11.06
CA LEU A 103 19.00 4.77 9.60
C LEU A 103 20.13 3.84 9.16
N THR A 104 20.94 3.36 10.12
CA THR A 104 22.15 2.59 9.88
C THR A 104 21.94 1.12 10.23
N VAL A 105 22.27 0.27 9.27
CA VAL A 105 22.30 -1.19 9.41
C VAL A 105 23.64 -1.58 10.06
N ARG A 106 23.69 -2.64 10.89
CA ARG A 106 24.90 -2.95 11.67
C ARG A 106 26.06 -3.38 10.77
N SER A 107 25.76 -4.15 9.73
CA SER A 107 26.78 -4.64 8.81
C SER A 107 27.21 -3.61 7.76
N LYS A 108 28.50 -3.66 7.40
CA LYS A 108 29.10 -2.88 6.30
C LYS A 108 29.21 -3.67 5.00
N LYS A 109 28.92 -4.98 5.01
CA LYS A 109 28.98 -5.84 3.82
C LYS A 109 27.64 -5.79 3.07
N PRO A 110 27.61 -5.52 1.74
CA PRO A 110 26.36 -5.38 0.98
C PRO A 110 25.40 -6.56 1.11
N GLU A 111 25.93 -7.79 1.17
CA GLU A 111 25.13 -9.00 1.30
C GLU A 111 24.41 -9.09 2.65
N LEU A 112 25.14 -8.87 3.73
CA LEU A 112 24.58 -8.86 5.09
C LEU A 112 23.61 -7.69 5.29
N VAL A 113 23.85 -6.54 4.65
CA VAL A 113 22.89 -5.43 4.65
C VAL A 113 21.55 -5.84 4.02
N ARG A 114 21.57 -6.60 2.91
CA ARG A 114 20.34 -7.14 2.32
C ARG A 114 19.66 -8.12 3.28
N GLN A 115 20.44 -9.00 3.92
CA GLN A 115 19.92 -9.95 4.90
C GLN A 115 19.22 -9.25 6.06
N GLU A 116 19.84 -8.22 6.65
CA GLU A 116 19.24 -7.44 7.75
C GLU A 116 17.93 -6.78 7.31
N ARG A 117 17.86 -6.22 6.09
CA ARG A 117 16.60 -5.66 5.54
C ARG A 117 15.51 -6.72 5.38
N TRP A 118 15.86 -7.91 4.91
CA TRP A 118 14.92 -9.03 4.83
C TRP A 118 14.47 -9.48 6.23
N GLY A 119 15.35 -9.46 7.22
CA GLY A 119 15.01 -9.75 8.61
C GLY A 119 13.98 -8.78 9.18
N VAL A 120 14.11 -7.48 8.90
CA VAL A 120 13.11 -6.47 9.30
C VAL A 120 11.77 -6.71 8.61
N ALA A 121 11.77 -6.95 7.30
CA ALA A 121 10.54 -7.23 6.54
C ALA A 121 9.83 -8.50 7.03
N LEU A 122 10.60 -9.55 7.32
CA LEU A 122 10.07 -10.80 7.87
C LEU A 122 9.49 -10.57 9.28
N SER A 123 10.22 -9.89 10.16
CA SER A 123 9.76 -9.58 11.53
C SER A 123 8.47 -8.75 11.53
N TYR A 124 8.38 -7.76 10.64
CA TYR A 124 7.17 -6.96 10.44
C TYR A 124 5.98 -7.84 10.01
N ASN A 125 6.17 -8.68 9.00
CA ASN A 125 5.10 -9.54 8.49
C ASN A 125 4.65 -10.58 9.52
N LEU A 126 5.58 -11.17 10.28
CA LEU A 126 5.26 -12.11 11.36
C LEU A 126 4.43 -11.43 12.46
N LEU A 127 4.85 -10.24 12.90
CA LEU A 127 4.08 -9.50 13.91
C LEU A 127 2.70 -9.10 13.39
N ARG A 128 2.59 -8.64 12.13
CA ARG A 128 1.30 -8.34 11.50
C ARG A 128 0.41 -9.56 11.36
N PHE A 129 0.98 -10.72 11.06
CA PHE A 129 0.25 -11.97 11.01
C PHE A 129 -0.30 -12.37 12.38
N MET A 130 0.51 -12.30 13.44
CA MET A 130 0.06 -12.56 14.81
C MET A 130 -1.03 -11.58 15.25
N MET A 131 -0.88 -10.29 14.94
CA MET A 131 -1.91 -9.27 15.21
C MET A 131 -3.22 -9.59 14.47
N ALA A 132 -3.14 -10.05 13.22
CA ALA A 132 -4.34 -10.43 12.48
C ALA A 132 -5.04 -11.64 13.11
N GLN A 133 -4.29 -12.68 13.50
CA GLN A 133 -4.86 -13.83 14.22
C GLN A 133 -5.54 -13.41 15.53
N MET A 134 -4.92 -12.49 16.27
CA MET A 134 -5.46 -11.96 17.53
C MET A 134 -6.67 -11.05 17.32
N ALA A 135 -6.72 -10.30 16.23
CA ALA A 135 -7.90 -9.51 15.86
C ALA A 135 -9.07 -10.43 15.48
N TYR A 136 -8.82 -11.48 14.67
CA TYR A 136 -9.85 -12.43 14.26
C TYR A 136 -10.39 -13.31 15.39
N SER A 137 -9.66 -13.47 16.50
CA SER A 137 -10.18 -14.13 17.70
C SER A 137 -11.13 -13.24 18.52
N LEU A 138 -11.11 -11.93 18.27
CA LEU A 138 -11.99 -10.94 18.91
C LEU A 138 -13.15 -10.59 17.97
N LYS A 139 -14.37 -10.43 18.52
CA LYS A 139 -15.52 -10.03 17.71
C LYS A 139 -15.46 -8.54 17.35
N GLY A 140 -15.50 -8.23 16.07
CA GLY A 140 -15.65 -6.86 15.55
C GLY A 140 -14.39 -5.99 15.61
N VAL A 141 -13.20 -6.60 15.75
CA VAL A 141 -11.92 -5.88 15.72
C VAL A 141 -11.19 -6.21 14.43
N GLU A 142 -10.86 -5.18 13.67
CA GLU A 142 -10.08 -5.31 12.44
C GLU A 142 -8.57 -5.21 12.75
N PRO A 143 -7.70 -5.96 12.03
CA PRO A 143 -6.26 -5.98 12.30
C PRO A 143 -5.57 -4.61 12.29
N TYR A 144 -6.07 -3.67 11.48
CA TYR A 144 -5.50 -2.32 11.36
C TYR A 144 -5.87 -1.39 12.54
N GLN A 145 -6.87 -1.75 13.35
CA GLN A 145 -7.26 -0.98 14.54
C GLN A 145 -6.31 -1.22 15.72
N MET A 146 -5.52 -2.30 15.67
CA MET A 146 -4.57 -2.64 16.71
C MET A 146 -3.27 -1.82 16.58
N SER A 147 -2.78 -1.29 17.69
CA SER A 147 -1.53 -0.52 17.72
C SER A 147 -0.32 -1.43 17.48
N PHE A 148 0.32 -1.27 16.32
CA PHE A 148 1.56 -1.99 15.98
C PHE A 148 2.66 -1.75 17.03
N LYS A 149 2.82 -0.51 17.47
CA LYS A 149 3.83 -0.13 18.48
C LYS A 149 3.64 -0.92 19.78
N GLN A 150 2.40 -1.01 20.27
CA GLN A 150 2.11 -1.70 21.52
C GLN A 150 2.35 -3.20 21.38
N SER A 151 1.91 -3.80 20.27
CA SER A 151 2.14 -5.22 19.98
C SER A 151 3.63 -5.55 19.87
N ALA A 152 4.42 -4.70 19.21
CA ALA A 152 5.87 -4.86 19.10
C ALA A 152 6.57 -4.77 20.47
N LEU A 153 6.19 -3.80 21.31
CA LEU A 153 6.74 -3.65 22.66
C LEU A 153 6.39 -4.85 23.54
N TYR A 154 5.15 -5.33 23.47
CA TYR A 154 4.71 -6.53 24.20
C TYR A 154 5.47 -7.77 23.75
N LEU A 155 5.59 -8.01 22.44
CA LEU A 155 6.35 -9.15 21.93
C LEU A 155 7.81 -9.08 22.37
N LYS A 156 8.44 -7.90 22.28
CA LYS A 156 9.84 -7.69 22.70
C LYS A 156 10.02 -7.95 24.19
N SER A 157 9.08 -7.53 25.04
CA SER A 157 9.16 -7.79 26.48
C SER A 157 9.02 -9.28 26.78
N GLN A 158 8.08 -9.98 26.15
CA GLN A 158 7.92 -11.44 26.30
C GLN A 158 9.19 -12.18 25.87
N LEU A 159 9.74 -11.87 24.69
CA LEU A 159 10.97 -12.50 24.20
C LEU A 159 12.18 -12.24 25.12
N SER A 160 12.23 -11.07 25.76
CA SER A 160 13.29 -10.72 26.70
C SER A 160 13.16 -11.45 28.04
N LEU A 161 11.95 -11.89 28.41
CA LEU A 161 11.68 -12.66 29.61
C LEU A 161 11.90 -14.16 29.42
N LEU A 162 11.72 -14.69 28.19
CA LEU A 162 11.85 -16.13 27.88
C LEU A 162 13.12 -16.81 28.44
N PRO A 163 14.32 -16.20 28.41
CA PRO A 163 15.52 -16.83 28.98
C PRO A 163 15.44 -17.10 30.49
N GLY A 164 14.57 -16.39 31.21
CA GLY A 164 14.34 -16.55 32.65
C GLY A 164 13.13 -17.42 32.99
N VAL A 165 12.42 -17.97 32.01
CA VAL A 165 11.20 -18.76 32.22
C VAL A 165 11.47 -20.23 31.89
N ALA A 166 11.09 -21.13 32.80
CA ALA A 166 11.18 -22.57 32.57
C ALA A 166 10.32 -22.96 31.35
N PRO A 167 10.77 -23.88 30.47
CA PRO A 167 10.08 -24.21 29.22
C PRO A 167 8.60 -24.61 29.38
N GLY A 168 8.21 -25.19 30.52
CA GLY A 168 6.83 -25.56 30.83
C GLY A 168 5.91 -24.42 31.31
N LYS A 169 6.42 -23.19 31.40
CA LYS A 169 5.66 -21.99 31.81
C LYS A 169 5.56 -20.94 30.70
N ILE A 170 5.86 -21.30 29.45
CA ILE A 170 5.62 -20.43 28.31
C ILE A 170 4.10 -20.33 28.11
N PRO A 171 3.51 -19.12 28.12
CA PRO A 171 2.06 -18.91 28.00
C PRO A 171 1.51 -19.32 26.63
#